data_AF-A0A357PTH9-F1
#
_entry.id   AF-A0A357PTH9-F1
#
_cell.length_a   1.000
_cell.length_b   1.000
_cell.length_c   1.000
_cell.angle_alpha   90.00
_cell.angle_beta   90.00
_cell.angle_gamma   90.00
#
_symmetry.space_group_name_H-M   'P 1'
#
loop_
_entity.id
_entity.type
_entity.pdbx_description
1 polymer ?
#
loop_
_entity_poly.entity_id
_entity_poly.type
_entity_poly.pdbx_seq_one_letter_code
_entity_poly.pdbx_strand_id
1 'polypeptide(L)'
;MKKFSNAQTASQRVFATYTRSISELFLDKYGASYATQENTRNTWRATAEYSRDAEDFLILQSRIFIRMLDSRDPNSTNPQFLKSLTNLMADYLSAYTKRNTIYRTRNEAKAALKQVLCTDFGYINRLLEKQAAARRMTAARNNMIANRARASRGPRK
;
A
#
# COMPACT_ATOMS: atom_id res chain seq x y z
N MET A 1 24.17 -17.24 -20.66
CA MET A 1 22.82 -16.82 -20.20
C MET A 1 22.96 -16.06 -18.88
N LYS A 2 22.67 -14.76 -18.85
CA LYS A 2 22.60 -14.00 -17.59
C LYS A 2 21.39 -14.49 -16.80
N LYS A 3 21.62 -15.14 -15.66
CA LYS A 3 20.55 -15.46 -14.70
C LYS A 3 20.06 -14.13 -14.11
N PHE A 4 18.94 -13.61 -14.62
CA PHE A 4 18.20 -12.58 -13.91
C PHE A 4 17.66 -13.23 -12.63
N SER A 5 18.34 -13.04 -11.51
CA SER A 5 17.75 -13.37 -10.21
C SER A 5 16.44 -12.57 -10.10
N ASN A 6 15.31 -13.24 -9.84
CA ASN A 6 14.05 -12.59 -9.52
C ASN A 6 14.23 -11.77 -8.23
N ALA A 7 14.75 -10.54 -8.37
CA ALA A 7 14.99 -9.64 -7.26
C ALA A 7 13.62 -9.18 -6.74
N GLN A 8 13.32 -9.53 -5.50
CA GLN A 8 12.10 -9.12 -4.83
C GLN A 8 12.04 -7.59 -4.74
N THR A 9 10.96 -6.98 -5.20
CA THR A 9 10.77 -5.53 -5.11
C THR A 9 10.67 -5.08 -3.66
N ALA A 10 10.94 -3.80 -3.37
CA ALA A 10 10.80 -3.26 -2.02
C ALA A 10 9.39 -3.50 -1.44
N SER A 11 8.34 -3.29 -2.23
CA SER A 11 6.95 -3.53 -1.81
C SER A 11 6.70 -5.00 -1.47
N GLN A 12 7.27 -5.94 -2.22
CA GLN A 12 7.14 -7.36 -1.91
C GLN A 12 7.86 -7.76 -0.61
N ARG A 13 9.02 -7.16 -0.31
CA ARG A 13 9.74 -7.41 0.96
C ARG A 13 8.94 -6.92 2.16
N VAL A 14 8.44 -5.68 2.09
CA VAL A 14 7.59 -5.12 3.15
C VAL A 14 6.28 -5.88 3.29
N PHE A 15 5.69 -6.29 2.16
CA PHE A 15 4.48 -7.12 2.16
C PHE A 15 4.68 -8.45 2.88
N ALA A 16 5.82 -9.12 2.74
CA ALA A 16 6.09 -10.36 3.47
C ALA A 16 6.04 -10.14 5.00
N THR A 17 6.57 -9.02 5.49
CA THR A 17 6.48 -8.63 6.91
C THR A 17 5.05 -8.35 7.32
N TYR A 18 4.30 -7.61 6.49
CA TYR A 18 2.89 -7.34 6.72
C TYR A 18 2.06 -8.62 6.86
N THR A 19 2.21 -9.59 5.94
CA THR A 19 1.40 -10.83 5.97
C THR A 19 1.58 -11.62 7.26
N ARG A 20 2.78 -11.57 7.85
CA ARG A 20 3.07 -12.21 9.14
C ARG A 20 2.33 -11.49 10.26
N SER A 21 2.60 -10.20 10.40
CA SER A 21 2.02 -9.35 11.46
C SER A 21 0.49 -9.34 11.42
N ILE A 22 -0.12 -9.17 10.25
CA ILE A 22 -1.58 -9.12 10.14
C ILE A 22 -2.24 -10.47 10.45
N SER A 23 -1.57 -11.58 10.13
CA SER A 23 -2.07 -12.93 10.44
C SER A 23 -2.02 -13.20 11.94
N GLU A 24 -0.92 -12.84 12.61
CA GLU A 24 -0.78 -12.96 14.07
C GLU A 24 -1.88 -12.15 14.77
N LEU A 25 -2.00 -10.86 14.43
CA LEU A 25 -3.02 -9.99 15.01
C LEU A 25 -4.45 -10.48 14.79
N PHE A 26 -4.73 -11.05 13.61
CA PHE A 26 -6.05 -11.61 13.33
C PHE A 26 -6.31 -12.87 14.15
N LEU A 27 -5.36 -13.82 14.16
CA LEU A 27 -5.53 -15.10 14.83
C LEU A 27 -5.61 -14.95 16.35
N ASP A 28 -4.85 -14.01 16.92
CA ASP A 28 -4.91 -13.68 18.35
C ASP A 28 -6.33 -13.21 18.76
N LYS A 29 -6.97 -12.41 17.91
CA LYS A 29 -8.27 -11.79 18.23
C LYS A 29 -9.49 -12.60 17.78
N TYR A 30 -9.40 -13.27 16.62
CA TYR A 30 -10.53 -13.92 15.94
C TYR A 30 -10.24 -15.39 15.56
N GLY A 31 -9.01 -15.87 15.79
CA GLY A 31 -8.65 -17.25 15.53
C GLY A 31 -9.25 -18.19 16.57
N ALA A 32 -9.34 -19.48 16.21
CA ALA A 32 -9.59 -20.51 17.20
C ALA A 32 -8.43 -20.56 18.21
N SER A 33 -8.68 -21.03 19.42
CA SER A 33 -7.67 -21.12 20.50
C SER A 33 -6.40 -21.91 20.12
N TYR A 34 -6.49 -22.80 19.14
CA TYR A 34 -5.38 -23.60 18.60
C TYR A 34 -4.76 -23.03 17.32
N ALA A 35 -5.34 -21.98 16.75
CA ALA A 35 -4.91 -21.43 15.47
C ALA A 35 -3.68 -20.53 15.66
N THR A 36 -2.51 -21.05 15.29
CA THR A 36 -1.26 -20.30 15.27
C THR A 36 -0.90 -19.89 13.84
N GLN A 37 -0.05 -18.86 13.72
CA GLN A 37 0.48 -18.48 12.41
C GLN A 37 1.26 -19.63 11.75
N GLU A 38 1.88 -20.52 12.52
CA GLU A 38 2.61 -21.69 12.01
C GLU A 38 1.67 -22.75 11.45
N ASN A 39 0.56 -23.03 12.12
CA ASN A 39 -0.36 -24.12 11.75
C ASN A 39 -1.43 -23.70 10.74
N THR A 40 -1.77 -22.41 10.67
CA THR A 40 -2.81 -21.87 9.78
C THR A 40 -2.25 -20.94 8.70
N ARG A 41 -0.93 -21.04 8.47
CA ARG A 41 -0.13 -20.10 7.69
C ARG A 41 -0.73 -19.84 6.31
N ASN A 42 -1.15 -18.60 6.10
CA ASN A 42 -1.74 -18.11 4.86
C ASN A 42 -3.06 -18.76 4.40
N THR A 43 -3.63 -19.72 5.13
CA THR A 43 -4.92 -20.36 4.79
C THR A 43 -6.08 -19.83 5.63
N TRP A 44 -5.81 -19.20 6.77
CA TRP A 44 -6.83 -18.67 7.69
C TRP A 44 -7.86 -17.76 6.99
N ARG A 45 -7.44 -16.98 5.99
CA ARG A 45 -8.34 -16.07 5.24
C ARG A 45 -9.45 -16.81 4.50
N ALA A 46 -9.18 -18.04 4.08
CA ALA A 46 -10.14 -18.88 3.38
C ALA A 46 -11.02 -19.66 4.36
N THR A 47 -10.52 -20.00 5.55
CA THR A 47 -11.19 -20.91 6.48
C THR A 47 -11.95 -20.19 7.60
N ALA A 48 -11.41 -19.10 8.12
CA ALA A 48 -12.01 -18.32 9.21
C ALA A 48 -13.43 -17.83 8.86
N GLU A 49 -14.33 -17.89 9.83
CA GLU A 49 -15.68 -17.38 9.66
C GLU A 49 -15.65 -15.87 9.41
N TYR A 50 -16.53 -15.41 8.53
CA TYR A 50 -16.60 -14.00 8.21
C TYR A 50 -17.38 -13.25 9.28
N SER A 51 -16.76 -12.19 9.80
CA SER A 51 -17.43 -11.15 10.58
C SER A 51 -17.04 -9.77 10.05
N ARG A 52 -18.01 -8.85 10.08
CA ARG A 52 -17.79 -7.46 9.69
C ARG A 52 -16.75 -6.77 10.57
N ASP A 53 -16.80 -7.02 11.88
CA ASP A 53 -15.84 -6.43 12.83
C ASP A 53 -14.41 -6.87 12.56
N ALA A 54 -14.24 -8.14 12.16
CA ALA A 54 -12.95 -8.71 11.81
C ALA A 54 -12.42 -8.14 10.48
N GLU A 55 -13.28 -7.86 9.50
CA GLU A 55 -12.91 -7.13 8.29
C GLU A 55 -12.48 -5.68 8.60
N ASP A 56 -13.27 -4.94 9.39
CA ASP A 56 -12.95 -3.56 9.77
C ASP A 56 -11.65 -3.50 10.59
N PHE A 57 -11.41 -4.48 11.46
CA PHE A 57 -10.13 -4.66 12.17
C PHE A 57 -8.96 -4.85 11.20
N LEU A 58 -9.08 -5.74 10.21
CA LEU A 58 -8.02 -5.98 9.22
C LEU A 58 -7.70 -4.71 8.42
N ILE A 59 -8.73 -3.96 8.02
CA ILE A 59 -8.57 -2.68 7.32
C ILE A 59 -7.84 -1.66 8.21
N LEU A 60 -8.25 -1.54 9.47
CA LEU A 60 -7.65 -0.62 10.43
C LEU A 60 -6.16 -0.94 10.66
N GLN A 61 -5.84 -2.20 10.98
CA GLN A 61 -4.47 -2.64 11.22
C GLN A 61 -3.59 -2.47 9.98
N SER A 62 -4.15 -2.70 8.80
CA SER A 62 -3.45 -2.46 7.52
C SER A 62 -3.11 -0.97 7.33
N ARG A 63 -4.03 -0.07 7.66
CA ARG A 63 -3.78 1.38 7.59
C ARG A 63 -2.75 1.83 8.63
N ILE A 64 -2.78 1.27 9.84
CA ILE A 64 -1.77 1.52 10.88
C ILE A 64 -0.40 1.06 10.39
N PHE A 65 -0.31 -0.16 9.85
CA PHE A 65 0.94 -0.70 9.30
C PHE A 65 1.56 0.25 8.26
N ILE A 66 0.75 0.76 7.32
CA ILE A 66 1.22 1.71 6.29
C ILE A 66 1.73 3.02 6.93
N ARG A 67 1.07 3.53 7.98
CA ARG A 67 1.50 4.75 8.69
C ARG A 67 2.79 4.55 9.49
N MET A 68 3.04 3.33 9.95
CA MET A 68 4.20 2.97 10.77
C MET A 68 5.42 2.56 9.94
N LEU A 69 5.33 2.59 8.61
CA LEU A 69 6.50 2.42 7.75
C LEU A 69 7.56 3.46 8.09
N ASP A 70 8.83 3.03 8.13
CA ASP A 70 9.94 3.89 8.52
C ASP A 70 9.98 5.13 7.62
N SER A 71 9.79 6.31 8.24
CA SER A 71 9.80 7.58 7.54
C SER A 71 11.18 7.96 6.99
N ARG A 72 12.24 7.29 7.46
CA ARG A 72 13.60 7.43 6.94
C ARG A 72 13.82 6.63 5.66
N ASP A 73 13.01 5.61 5.37
CA ASP A 73 13.05 4.89 4.09
C ASP A 73 12.36 5.74 3.01
N PRO A 74 13.08 6.16 1.94
CA PRO A 74 12.48 6.91 0.84
C PRO A 74 11.30 6.20 0.17
N ASN A 75 11.24 4.86 0.24
CA ASN A 75 10.13 4.08 -0.30
C ASN A 75 8.82 4.33 0.47
N SER A 76 8.88 4.52 1.79
CA SER A 76 7.70 4.71 2.66
C SER A 76 6.89 5.96 2.33
N THR A 77 7.48 6.92 1.61
CA THR A 77 6.80 8.12 1.13
C THR A 77 6.62 8.14 -0.39
N ASN A 78 7.11 7.12 -1.09
CA ASN A 78 6.98 7.00 -2.54
C ASN A 78 5.58 6.47 -2.91
N PRO A 79 4.77 7.22 -3.67
CA PRO A 79 3.41 6.79 -3.95
C PRO A 79 3.29 5.54 -4.82
N GLN A 80 4.26 5.29 -5.71
CA GLN A 80 4.26 4.08 -6.52
C GLN A 80 4.55 2.85 -5.66
N PHE A 81 5.47 2.99 -4.69
CA PHE A 81 5.72 1.94 -3.70
C PHE A 81 4.47 1.69 -2.85
N LEU A 82 3.83 2.74 -2.33
CA LEU A 82 2.64 2.63 -1.50
C LEU A 82 1.48 1.99 -2.27
N LYS A 83 1.24 2.42 -3.52
CA LYS A 83 0.24 1.81 -4.40
C LYS A 83 0.53 0.33 -4.66
N SER A 84 1.78 -0.03 -4.92
CA SER A 84 2.16 -1.44 -5.11
C SER A 84 1.95 -2.26 -3.84
N LEU A 85 2.34 -1.71 -2.67
CA LEU A 85 2.16 -2.37 -1.38
C LEU A 85 0.67 -2.57 -1.05
N THR A 86 -0.15 -1.51 -1.14
CA THR A 86 -1.59 -1.60 -0.85
C THR A 86 -2.32 -2.53 -1.82
N ASN A 87 -1.88 -2.63 -3.08
CA ASN A 87 -2.39 -3.63 -4.02
C ASN A 87 -2.09 -5.07 -3.58
N LEU A 88 -0.89 -5.34 -3.06
CA LEU A 88 -0.54 -6.65 -2.52
C LEU A 88 -1.36 -6.97 -1.26
N MET A 89 -1.49 -6.01 -0.35
CA MET A 89 -2.32 -6.14 0.86
C MET A 89 -3.80 -6.40 0.53
N ALA A 90 -4.36 -5.64 -0.41
CA ALA A 90 -5.74 -5.82 -0.86
C ALA A 90 -5.95 -7.18 -1.53
N ASP A 91 -5.00 -7.63 -2.37
CA ASP A 91 -5.06 -8.97 -2.93
C ASP A 91 -5.05 -10.05 -1.84
N TYR A 92 -4.17 -9.90 -0.86
CA TYR A 92 -4.05 -10.82 0.27
C TYR A 92 -5.35 -10.94 1.06
N LEU A 93 -5.90 -9.80 1.50
CA LEU A 93 -7.10 -9.74 2.33
C LEU A 93 -8.38 -10.10 1.56
N SER A 94 -8.40 -9.93 0.23
CA SER A 94 -9.60 -10.22 -0.58
C SER A 94 -10.10 -11.65 -0.45
N ALA A 95 -9.24 -12.62 -0.08
CA ALA A 95 -9.66 -13.99 0.19
C ALA A 95 -10.63 -14.09 1.39
N TYR A 96 -10.44 -13.27 2.41
CA TYR A 96 -11.32 -13.17 3.56
C TYR A 96 -12.53 -12.27 3.27
N THR A 97 -12.29 -11.06 2.75
CA THR A 97 -13.35 -10.10 2.40
C THR A 97 -14.37 -10.63 1.40
N LYS A 98 -13.98 -11.54 0.49
CA LYS A 98 -14.90 -12.17 -0.45
C LYS A 98 -16.05 -12.94 0.23
N ARG A 99 -15.88 -13.33 1.49
CA ARG A 99 -16.92 -14.01 2.27
C ARG A 99 -18.06 -13.07 2.69
N ASN A 100 -17.85 -11.75 2.60
CA ASN A 100 -18.94 -10.78 2.71
C ASN A 100 -19.90 -10.95 1.51
N THR A 101 -21.19 -11.10 1.80
CA THR A 101 -22.25 -11.35 0.81
C THR A 101 -22.46 -10.19 -0.16
N ILE A 102 -21.98 -8.99 0.17
CA ILE A 102 -22.00 -7.82 -0.71
C ILE A 102 -21.15 -8.06 -1.97
N TYR A 103 -20.04 -8.81 -1.88
CA TYR A 103 -19.13 -9.02 -2.99
C TYR A 103 -19.45 -10.34 -3.71
N ARG A 104 -19.63 -10.29 -5.03
CA ARG A 104 -19.89 -11.48 -5.86
C ARG A 104 -18.62 -12.20 -6.26
N THR A 105 -17.52 -11.47 -6.44
CA THR A 105 -16.23 -12.03 -6.88
C THR A 105 -15.06 -11.53 -6.02
N ARG A 106 -13.95 -12.30 -5.98
CA ARG A 106 -12.74 -11.89 -5.23
C ARG A 106 -12.17 -10.58 -5.80
N ASN A 107 -12.39 -10.32 -7.09
CA ASN A 107 -11.97 -9.11 -7.76
C ASN A 107 -12.73 -7.88 -7.25
N GLU A 108 -14.04 -7.98 -7.01
CA GLU A 108 -14.82 -6.91 -6.39
C GLU A 108 -14.36 -6.60 -4.97
N ALA A 109 -14.19 -7.65 -4.15
CA ALA A 109 -13.62 -7.55 -2.80
C ALA A 109 -12.25 -6.85 -2.81
N LYS A 110 -11.36 -7.26 -3.73
CA LYS A 110 -10.05 -6.64 -3.92
C LYS A 110 -10.15 -5.18 -4.35
N ALA A 111 -11.06 -4.84 -5.26
CA ALA A 111 -11.26 -3.47 -5.71
C ALA A 111 -11.74 -2.57 -4.57
N ALA A 112 -12.70 -3.03 -3.76
CA ALA A 112 -13.16 -2.31 -2.57
C ALA A 112 -12.02 -2.12 -1.55
N LEU A 113 -11.24 -3.16 -1.27
CA LEU A 113 -10.07 -3.05 -0.39
C LEU A 113 -9.03 -2.06 -0.92
N LYS A 114 -8.75 -2.06 -2.24
CA LYS A 114 -7.84 -1.07 -2.85
C LYS A 114 -8.35 0.36 -2.67
N GLN A 115 -9.66 0.57 -2.84
CA GLN A 115 -10.27 1.87 -2.65
C GLN A 115 -10.03 2.34 -1.21
N VAL A 116 -10.32 1.50 -0.22
CA VAL A 116 -10.21 1.84 1.20
C VAL A 116 -8.75 1.99 1.68
N LEU A 117 -7.84 1.14 1.19
CA LEU A 117 -6.44 1.12 1.62
C LEU A 117 -5.55 2.11 0.86
N CYS A 118 -5.93 2.51 -0.35
CA CYS A 118 -5.14 3.39 -1.21
C CYS A 118 -5.85 4.70 -1.52
N THR A 119 -6.99 4.65 -2.21
CA THR A 119 -7.64 5.84 -2.79
C THR A 119 -8.27 6.75 -1.74
N ASP A 120 -9.03 6.17 -0.80
CA ASP A 120 -9.74 6.92 0.24
C ASP A 120 -8.87 7.09 1.50
N PHE A 121 -7.62 6.60 1.46
CA PHE A 121 -6.75 6.69 2.61
C PHE A 121 -6.09 8.06 2.68
N GLY A 122 -6.65 8.95 3.50
CA GLY A 122 -6.19 10.34 3.64
C GLY A 122 -4.69 10.53 3.91
N TYR A 123 -4.03 9.55 4.54
CA TYR A 123 -2.56 9.59 4.71
C TYR A 123 -1.82 9.53 3.37
N ILE A 124 -2.19 8.59 2.49
CA ILE A 124 -1.59 8.44 1.15
C ILE A 124 -1.92 9.67 0.29
N ASN A 125 -3.16 10.17 0.35
CA ASN A 125 -3.55 11.38 -0.38
C ASN A 125 -2.72 12.59 0.04
N ARG A 126 -2.50 12.79 1.35
CA ARG A 126 -1.63 13.86 1.86
C ARG A 126 -0.19 13.73 1.35
N LEU A 127 0.35 12.52 1.23
CA LEU A 127 1.70 12.31 0.68
C LEU A 127 1.76 12.65 -0.82
N LEU A 128 0.75 12.24 -1.59
CA LEU A 128 0.61 12.56 -3.00
C LEU A 128 0.54 14.07 -3.23
N GLU A 129 -0.26 14.78 -2.44
CA GLU A 129 -0.39 16.23 -2.49
C GLU A 129 0.94 16.95 -2.19
N LYS A 130 1.65 16.53 -1.14
CA LYS A 130 2.98 17.07 -0.81
C LYS A 130 3.96 16.88 -1.95
N GLN A 131 3.96 15.71 -2.59
CA GLN A 131 4.85 15.44 -3.72
C GLN A 131 4.47 16.27 -4.95
N ALA A 132 3.18 16.42 -5.24
CA ALA A 132 2.69 17.26 -6.32
C ALA A 132 3.06 18.73 -6.10
N ALA A 133 2.91 19.24 -4.87
CA ALA A 133 3.32 20.59 -4.51
C ALA A 133 4.83 20.81 -4.69
N ALA A 134 5.66 19.87 -4.23
CA ALA A 134 7.11 19.94 -4.42
C ALA A 134 7.50 19.97 -5.90
N ARG A 135 6.87 19.13 -6.74
CA ARG A 135 7.09 19.13 -8.20
C ARG A 135 6.72 20.46 -8.85
N ARG A 136 5.58 21.06 -8.46
CA ARG A 136 5.15 22.38 -8.95
C ARG A 136 6.16 23.47 -8.60
N MET A 137 6.68 23.47 -7.39
CA MET A 137 7.71 24.43 -6.94
C MET A 137 9.01 24.29 -7.75
N THR A 138 9.48 23.06 -7.97
CA THR A 138 10.67 22.80 -8.78
C THR A 138 10.48 23.24 -10.24
N ALA A 139 9.31 22.94 -10.84
CA ALA A 139 9.00 23.36 -12.20
C ALA A 139 8.95 24.90 -12.33
N ALA A 140 8.33 25.59 -11.37
CA ALA A 140 8.29 27.05 -11.34
C ALA A 140 9.70 27.66 -11.24
N ARG A 141 10.55 27.11 -10.37
CA ARG A 141 11.96 27.53 -10.24
C ARG A 141 12.74 27.33 -11.55
N ASN A 142 12.59 26.17 -12.18
CA ASN A 142 13.28 25.87 -13.45
C ASN A 142 12.82 26.81 -14.58
N ASN A 143 11.53 27.12 -14.66
CA ASN A 143 10.99 28.08 -15.62
C ASN A 143 11.54 29.50 -15.38
N MET A 144 11.65 29.92 -14.12
CA MET A 144 12.25 31.21 -13.77
C MET A 144 13.72 31.29 -14.20
N ILE A 145 14.50 30.23 -13.96
CA ILE A 145 15.91 30.14 -14.38
C ILE A 145 16.02 30.17 -15.91
N ALA A 146 15.20 29.40 -16.61
CA ALA A 146 15.18 29.36 -18.07
C ALA A 146 14.83 30.74 -18.68
N ASN A 147 13.85 31.44 -18.10
CA ASN A 147 13.46 32.78 -18.55
C ASN A 147 14.57 33.80 -18.31
N ARG A 148 15.27 33.74 -17.17
CA ARG A 148 16.46 34.59 -16.91
C ARG A 148 17.61 34.29 -17.87
N ALA A 149 17.85 33.02 -18.20
CA ALA A 149 18.87 32.62 -19.17
C ALA A 149 18.55 33.08 -20.61
N ARG A 150 17.26 33.15 -20.98
CA ARG A 150 16.81 33.71 -22.26
C ARG A 150 16.95 35.22 -22.31
N ALA A 151 16.56 35.93 -21.25
CA ALA A 151 16.66 37.39 -21.17
C ALA A 151 18.10 37.91 -21.18
N SER A 152 19.06 37.14 -20.65
CA SER A 152 20.50 37.49 -20.66
C SER A 152 21.20 37.24 -22.00
N ARG A 153 20.60 36.45 -22.91
CA ARG A 153 21.11 36.21 -24.27
C ARG A 153 20.51 37.21 -25.27
N GLY A 154 20.61 38.51 -24.98
CA GLY A 154 20.01 39.60 -25.78
C GLY A 154 20.15 39.43 -27.30
N PRO A 155 19.26 40.04 -28.10
CA PRO A 155 19.11 39.75 -29.53
C PRO A 155 20.47 39.83 -30.22
N ARG A 156 20.87 38.73 -30.88
CA ARG A 156 22.04 38.73 -31.76
C ARG A 156 21.75 39.74 -32.87
N LYS A 157 22.43 40.88 -32.81
CA LYS A 157 22.52 41.83 -33.93
C LYS A 157 23.24 41.18 -35.10
#